data_AF-U4VCD1-F1
#
_entry.id   AF-U4VCD1-F1
#
_cell.length_a   1.000
_cell.length_b   1.000
_cell.length_c   1.000
_cell.angle_alpha   90.00
_cell.angle_beta   90.00
_cell.angle_gamma   90.00
#
_symmetry.space_group_name_H-M   'P 1'
#
loop_
_entity.id
_entity.type
_entity.pdbx_description
1 polymer ?
#
loop_
_entity_poly.entity_id
_entity_poly.type
_entity_poly.pdbx_seq_one_letter_code
_entity_poly.pdbx_strand_id
1 'polypeptide(L)'
;MLLDAFLPEDGEKLLDHEPSLIDIYAAKVSEDGNWHIPPLRSAEFGVTEADQAWVDGKLTPHPVASYFEPVSLEPLTIPPGRTYIRCSQADGTFLARSISRALSGGWHYVEIDAPHDAMISHPDIVASVLLETR
;
A
#
# COMPACT_ATOMS: atom_id res chain seq x y z
N MET A 1 2.44 -13.38 -0.03
CA MET A 1 3.11 -12.44 -0.93
C MET A 1 2.50 -11.07 -0.71
N LEU A 2 3.28 -10.03 -0.93
CA LEU A 2 2.86 -8.63 -0.89
C LEU A 2 3.37 -7.96 -2.18
N LEU A 3 2.51 -7.22 -2.88
CA LEU A 3 2.87 -6.40 -4.04
C LEU A 3 2.76 -4.94 -3.63
N ASP A 4 3.90 -4.25 -3.58
CA ASP A 4 4.02 -2.83 -3.26
C ASP A 4 3.19 -2.38 -2.06
N ALA A 5 3.20 -3.18 -0.99
CA ALA A 5 2.22 -3.07 0.08
C ALA A 5 2.84 -2.69 1.42
N PHE A 6 2.01 -2.15 2.31
CA PHE A 6 2.36 -2.02 3.71
C PHE A 6 2.65 -3.39 4.35
N LEU A 7 3.72 -3.43 5.12
CA LEU A 7 4.13 -4.51 6.02
C LEU A 7 4.30 -3.90 7.41
N PRO A 8 3.20 -3.71 8.17
CA PRO A 8 3.23 -3.09 9.50
C PRO A 8 3.72 -4.06 10.58
N GLU A 9 4.19 -3.51 11.69
CA GLU A 9 4.36 -4.21 12.97
C GLU A 9 3.07 -4.17 13.79
N ASP A 10 2.96 -5.04 14.79
CA ASP A 10 1.85 -5.00 15.75
C ASP A 10 1.77 -3.61 16.41
N GLY A 11 0.56 -3.06 16.47
CA GLY A 11 0.31 -1.73 17.04
C GLY A 11 0.54 -0.56 16.08
N GLU A 12 1.07 -0.77 14.88
CA GLU A 12 1.22 0.33 13.90
C GLU A 12 -0.09 0.69 13.22
N LYS A 13 -0.21 1.97 12.87
CA LYS A 13 -1.29 2.55 12.09
C LYS A 13 -0.78 2.92 10.71
N LEU A 14 -1.68 3.02 9.72
CA LEU A 14 -1.32 3.52 8.40
C LEU A 14 -0.69 4.92 8.50
N LEU A 15 -1.25 5.81 9.33
CA LEU A 15 -0.72 7.17 9.49
C LEU A 15 0.64 7.26 10.20
N ASP A 16 1.15 6.18 10.81
CA ASP A 16 2.54 6.17 11.29
C ASP A 16 3.54 6.21 10.12
N HIS A 17 3.08 5.90 8.90
CA HIS A 17 3.83 5.97 7.65
C HIS A 17 3.69 7.32 6.92
N GLU A 18 2.69 8.13 7.27
CA GLU A 18 2.55 9.51 6.83
C GLU A 18 2.08 10.41 7.98
N PRO A 19 2.99 10.74 8.91
CA PRO A 19 2.63 11.50 10.10
C PRO A 19 2.14 12.92 9.81
N SER A 20 2.50 13.51 8.66
CA SER A 20 2.08 14.88 8.32
C SER A 20 0.57 15.01 8.07
N LEU A 21 -0.10 13.89 7.79
CA LEU A 21 -1.55 13.86 7.58
C LEU A 21 -2.36 13.70 8.88
N ILE A 22 -1.72 13.34 10.01
CA ILE A 22 -2.42 13.06 11.28
C ILE A 22 -3.28 14.24 11.72
N ASP A 23 -2.65 15.42 11.89
CA ASP A 23 -3.35 16.61 12.37
C ASP A 23 -4.38 17.12 11.35
N ILE A 24 -4.08 17.00 10.06
CA ILE A 24 -4.97 17.41 8.97
C ILE A 24 -6.25 16.58 9.00
N TYR A 25 -6.13 15.26 9.08
CA TYR A 25 -7.29 14.37 9.10
C TYR A 25 -8.03 14.43 10.43
N ALA A 26 -7.34 14.56 11.56
CA ALA A 26 -7.98 14.74 12.87
C ALA A 26 -8.82 16.02 12.93
N ALA A 27 -8.33 17.13 12.33
CA ALA A 27 -9.10 18.36 12.21
C ALA A 27 -10.37 18.16 11.37
N LYS A 28 -10.28 17.44 10.24
CA LYS A 28 -11.45 17.14 9.39
C LYS A 28 -12.52 16.33 10.11
N VAL A 29 -12.11 15.32 10.86
CA VAL A 29 -13.01 14.50 11.68
C VAL A 29 -13.66 15.32 12.80
N SER A 30 -12.91 16.27 13.37
CA SER A 30 -13.44 17.17 14.41
C SER A 30 -14.46 18.18 13.85
N GLU A 31 -14.27 18.63 12.61
CA GLU A 31 -15.20 19.50 11.89
C GLU A 31 -16.48 18.77 11.47
N ASP A 32 -16.35 17.51 11.01
CA ASP A 32 -17.45 16.67 10.57
C ASP A 32 -17.22 15.21 10.99
N GLY A 33 -18.02 14.72 11.94
CA GLY A 33 -17.94 13.35 12.44
C GLY A 33 -18.35 12.27 11.43
N ASN A 34 -18.94 12.64 10.29
CA ASN A 34 -19.22 11.73 9.17
C ASN A 34 -18.21 11.86 8.03
N TRP A 35 -17.13 12.64 8.22
CA TRP A 35 -16.08 12.78 7.23
C TRP A 35 -15.37 11.44 6.97
N HIS A 36 -15.03 11.19 5.71
CA HIS A 36 -14.29 10.03 5.25
C HIS A 36 -13.07 10.48 4.47
N ILE A 37 -12.01 9.67 4.49
CA ILE A 37 -10.75 10.00 3.82
C ILE A 37 -10.97 9.86 2.32
N PRO A 38 -10.82 10.94 1.52
CA PRO A 38 -11.04 10.87 0.09
C PRO A 38 -9.97 9.98 -0.57
N PRO A 39 -10.33 9.25 -1.63
CA PRO A 39 -9.34 8.48 -2.36
C PRO A 39 -8.37 9.41 -3.11
N LEU A 40 -7.11 8.98 -3.22
CA LEU A 40 -6.17 9.56 -4.18
C LEU A 40 -6.59 9.19 -5.60
N ARG A 41 -6.23 10.00 -6.59
CA ARG A 41 -6.56 9.73 -8.00
C ARG A 41 -5.72 8.56 -8.49
N SER A 42 -6.26 7.70 -9.35
CA SER A 42 -5.53 6.52 -9.83
C SER A 42 -4.22 6.87 -10.57
N ALA A 43 -4.14 8.08 -11.13
CA ALA A 43 -2.91 8.62 -11.73
C ALA A 43 -1.74 8.70 -10.73
N GLU A 44 -2.02 8.95 -9.45
CA GLU A 44 -1.00 9.01 -8.38
C GLU A 44 -0.41 7.62 -8.09
N PHE A 45 -1.12 6.56 -8.45
CA PHE A 45 -0.65 5.17 -8.38
C PHE A 45 -0.07 4.66 -9.71
N GLY A 46 0.08 5.55 -10.70
CA GLY A 46 0.65 5.26 -12.02
C GLY A 46 -0.24 4.44 -12.95
N VAL A 47 -1.56 4.47 -12.73
CA VAL A 47 -2.53 3.92 -13.69
C VAL A 47 -2.51 4.72 -15.00
N THR A 48 -2.54 4.02 -16.13
CA THR A 48 -2.48 4.63 -17.47
C THR A 48 -3.72 5.49 -17.74
N GLU A 49 -3.59 6.55 -18.54
CA GLU A 49 -4.71 7.44 -18.88
C GLU A 49 -5.93 6.69 -19.46
N ALA A 50 -5.70 5.59 -20.18
CA ALA A 50 -6.77 4.77 -20.75
C ALA A 50 -7.65 4.09 -19.69
N ASP A 51 -7.07 3.76 -18.53
CA ASP A 51 -7.75 3.03 -17.45
C ASP A 51 -8.19 3.93 -16.29
N GLN A 52 -7.67 5.16 -16.19
CA GLN A 52 -7.94 6.07 -15.07
C GLN A 52 -9.44 6.30 -14.86
N ALA A 53 -10.20 6.60 -15.92
CA ALA A 53 -11.65 6.82 -15.79
C ALA A 53 -12.40 5.61 -15.23
N TRP A 54 -11.94 4.40 -15.55
CA TRP A 54 -12.51 3.16 -15.03
C TRP A 54 -12.12 2.91 -13.57
N VAL A 55 -10.85 3.13 -13.19
CA VAL A 55 -10.38 2.97 -11.81
C VAL A 55 -10.99 4.02 -10.90
N ASP A 56 -10.89 5.30 -11.27
CA ASP A 56 -11.42 6.42 -10.49
C ASP A 56 -12.92 6.30 -10.24
N GLY A 57 -13.67 5.77 -11.22
CA GLY A 57 -15.11 5.48 -11.06
C GLY A 57 -15.44 4.38 -10.05
N LYS A 58 -14.44 3.67 -9.53
CA LYS A 58 -14.57 2.62 -8.50
C LYS A 58 -14.04 3.05 -7.13
N LEU A 59 -13.29 4.14 -7.05
CA LEU A 59 -12.70 4.59 -5.79
C LEU A 59 -13.79 5.22 -4.91
N THR A 60 -13.77 4.87 -3.63
CA THR A 60 -14.69 5.41 -2.63
C THR A 60 -13.92 5.91 -1.42
N PRO A 61 -14.42 6.93 -0.71
CA PRO A 61 -13.81 7.37 0.54
C PRO A 61 -13.65 6.24 1.55
N HIS A 62 -12.52 6.19 2.24
CA HIS A 62 -12.23 5.20 3.26
C HIS A 62 -12.74 5.63 4.65
N PRO A 63 -13.22 4.70 5.48
CA PRO A 63 -13.49 4.98 6.89
C PRO A 63 -12.23 5.47 7.59
N VAL A 64 -12.36 6.51 8.41
CA VAL A 64 -11.23 7.11 9.17
C VAL A 64 -10.46 6.07 9.99
N ALA A 65 -11.17 5.08 10.56
CA ALA A 65 -10.57 4.02 11.35
C ALA A 65 -9.50 3.23 10.56
N SER A 66 -9.62 3.05 9.23
CA SER A 66 -8.61 2.31 8.46
C SER A 66 -7.25 3.03 8.39
N TYR A 67 -7.19 4.30 8.79
CA TYR A 67 -5.96 5.09 8.85
C TYR A 67 -5.43 5.28 10.28
N PHE A 68 -6.33 5.39 11.25
CA PHE A 68 -6.01 5.75 12.65
C PHE A 68 -6.00 4.58 13.63
N GLU A 69 -6.66 3.47 13.31
CA GLU A 69 -6.72 2.31 14.18
C GLU A 69 -5.43 1.49 14.05
N PRO A 70 -4.77 1.13 15.16
CA PRO A 70 -3.60 0.29 15.11
C PRO A 70 -3.99 -1.14 14.71
N VAL A 71 -3.16 -1.78 13.89
CA VAL A 71 -3.33 -3.20 13.58
C VAL A 71 -3.01 -4.03 14.82
N SER A 72 -3.78 -5.09 15.06
CA SER A 72 -3.45 -6.11 16.05
C SER A 72 -2.97 -7.36 15.32
N LEU A 73 -1.69 -7.67 15.46
CA LEU A 73 -1.03 -8.80 14.82
C LEU A 73 -0.47 -9.73 15.89
N GLU A 74 -0.78 -11.02 15.76
CA GLU A 74 0.01 -12.04 16.45
C GLU A 74 1.45 -12.02 15.92
N PRO A 75 2.46 -12.41 16.73
CA PRO A 75 3.84 -12.49 16.27
C PRO A 75 3.91 -13.28 14.96
N LEU A 76 4.27 -12.57 13.88
CA LEU A 76 4.40 -13.16 12.57
C LEU A 76 5.53 -14.19 12.61
N THR A 77 5.16 -15.46 12.74
CA THR A 77 6.05 -16.54 12.33
C THR A 77 5.98 -16.53 10.80
N ILE A 78 6.79 -15.69 10.16
CA ILE A 78 6.82 -15.58 8.69
C ILE A 78 7.20 -16.96 8.16
N PRO A 79 6.27 -17.70 7.52
CA PRO A 79 6.62 -18.98 6.94
C PRO A 79 7.68 -18.73 5.86
N PRO A 80 8.70 -19.59 5.73
CA PRO A 80 9.63 -19.51 4.61
C PRO A 80 8.86 -19.50 3.28
N GLY A 81 9.29 -18.69 2.32
CA GLY A 81 8.66 -18.56 0.99
C GLY A 81 7.74 -17.36 0.79
N ARG A 82 7.65 -16.42 1.74
CA ARG A 82 6.87 -15.19 1.54
C ARG A 82 7.63 -14.21 0.62
N THR A 83 7.03 -13.85 -0.52
CA THR A 83 7.57 -12.86 -1.45
C THR A 83 7.08 -11.44 -1.16
N TYR A 84 7.98 -10.47 -1.20
CA TYR A 84 7.64 -9.05 -1.26
C TYR A 84 8.10 -8.51 -2.62
N ILE A 85 7.15 -8.06 -3.44
CA ILE A 85 7.39 -7.48 -4.76
C ILE A 85 7.34 -5.97 -4.62
N ARG A 86 8.40 -5.27 -5.00
CA ARG A 86 8.47 -3.80 -5.03
C ARG A 86 8.35 -3.28 -6.46
N CYS A 87 7.53 -2.25 -6.65
CA CYS A 87 7.40 -1.54 -7.93
C CYS A 87 8.41 -0.38 -8.02
N SER A 88 9.48 -0.53 -8.81
CA SER A 88 10.60 0.42 -8.79
C SER A 88 10.26 1.84 -9.26
N GLN A 89 9.16 2.04 -10.00
CA GLN A 89 8.73 3.36 -10.46
C GLN A 89 7.81 4.09 -9.45
N ALA A 90 7.28 3.40 -8.44
CA ALA A 90 6.44 4.03 -7.43
C ALA A 90 7.28 4.76 -6.37
N ASP A 91 6.75 5.85 -5.80
CA ASP A 91 7.38 6.51 -4.64
C ASP A 91 7.40 5.54 -3.44
N GLY A 92 8.58 5.28 -2.92
CA GLY A 92 8.78 4.36 -1.79
C GLY A 92 8.61 5.02 -0.41
N THR A 93 8.37 6.33 -0.35
CA THR A 93 8.40 7.11 0.90
C THR A 93 7.42 6.56 1.95
N PHE A 94 6.16 6.32 1.56
CA PHE A 94 5.15 5.74 2.46
C PHE A 94 5.45 4.29 2.86
N LEU A 95 6.15 3.56 1.98
CA LEU A 95 6.47 2.15 2.19
C LEU A 95 7.86 1.94 2.80
N ALA A 96 8.59 3.00 3.16
CA ALA A 96 10.01 2.90 3.55
C ALA A 96 10.24 1.90 4.71
N ARG A 97 9.38 1.93 5.74
CA ARG A 97 9.42 0.95 6.84
C ARG A 97 9.16 -0.47 6.35
N SER A 98 8.15 -0.64 5.49
CA SER A 98 7.74 -1.93 4.94
C SER A 98 8.81 -2.54 4.04
N ILE A 99 9.47 -1.73 3.21
CA ILE A 99 10.61 -2.13 2.38
C ILE A 99 11.78 -2.57 3.26
N SER A 100 12.12 -1.78 4.29
CA SER A 100 13.20 -2.13 5.23
C SER A 100 12.93 -3.46 5.96
N ARG A 101 11.68 -3.69 6.37
CA ARG A 101 11.24 -4.96 6.98
C ARG A 101 11.26 -6.12 6.01
N ALA A 102 10.87 -5.92 4.76
CA ALA A 102 10.94 -6.97 3.76
C ALA A 102 12.39 -7.41 3.52
N LEU A 103 13.30 -6.43 3.37
CA LEU A 103 14.74 -6.68 3.16
C LEU A 103 15.42 -7.37 4.35
N SER A 104 15.02 -7.07 5.59
CA SER A 104 15.65 -7.62 6.81
C SER A 104 14.92 -8.81 7.43
N GLY A 105 13.64 -9.01 7.08
CA GLY A 105 12.72 -9.97 7.71
C GLY A 105 12.64 -11.34 7.05
N GLY A 106 13.59 -11.69 6.18
CA GLY A 106 13.64 -13.00 5.53
C GLY A 106 12.62 -13.20 4.40
N TRP A 107 12.07 -12.11 3.85
CA TRP A 107 11.23 -12.18 2.65
C TRP A 107 12.08 -12.47 1.42
N HIS A 108 11.49 -13.18 0.45
CA HIS A 108 12.02 -13.18 -0.89
C HIS A 108 11.66 -11.83 -1.54
N TYR A 109 12.63 -10.93 -1.59
CA TYR A 109 12.43 -9.58 -2.12
C TYR A 109 12.70 -9.56 -3.63
N VAL A 110 11.71 -9.11 -4.41
CA VAL A 110 11.75 -9.00 -5.87
C VAL A 110 11.39 -7.58 -6.26
N GLU A 111 12.08 -7.02 -7.25
CA GLU A 111 11.71 -5.72 -7.84
C GLU A 111 11.22 -5.90 -9.26
N ILE A 112 10.19 -5.14 -9.63
CA ILE A 112 9.66 -5.06 -11.00
C ILE A 112 9.67 -3.62 -11.49
N ASP A 113 9.97 -3.43 -12.77
CA ASP A 113 9.93 -2.12 -13.43
C ASP A 113 8.49 -1.74 -13.80
N ALA A 114 7.76 -1.26 -12.78
CA ALA A 114 6.35 -0.88 -12.88
C ALA A 114 6.01 0.21 -11.83
N PRO A 115 4.90 0.95 -12.00
CA PRO A 115 4.36 1.84 -10.96
C PRO A 115 3.55 1.06 -9.91
N HIS A 116 2.96 1.76 -8.95
CA HIS A 116 2.32 1.15 -7.77
C HIS A 116 1.21 0.17 -8.14
N ASP A 117 0.23 0.63 -8.95
CA ASP A 117 -0.85 -0.21 -9.45
C ASP A 117 -0.40 -1.06 -10.66
N ALA A 118 0.69 -1.80 -10.48
CA ALA A 118 1.27 -2.68 -11.50
C ALA A 118 0.30 -3.78 -11.96
N MET A 119 -0.63 -4.20 -11.11
CA MET A 119 -1.65 -5.18 -11.49
C MET A 119 -2.65 -4.66 -12.53
N ILE A 120 -2.72 -3.34 -12.71
CA ILE A 120 -3.53 -2.69 -13.75
C ILE A 120 -2.66 -2.27 -14.92
N SER A 121 -1.55 -1.57 -14.65
CA SER A 121 -0.69 -1.00 -15.69
C SER A 121 0.22 -2.03 -16.38
N HIS A 122 0.68 -3.05 -15.65
CA HIS A 122 1.64 -4.06 -16.11
C HIS A 122 1.24 -5.49 -15.69
N PRO A 123 0.01 -5.93 -16.02
CA PRO A 123 -0.56 -7.17 -15.49
C PRO A 123 0.26 -8.41 -15.87
N ASP A 124 0.88 -8.44 -17.05
CA ASP A 124 1.71 -9.56 -17.51
C ASP A 124 2.99 -9.73 -16.69
N ILE A 125 3.62 -8.60 -16.28
CA ILE A 125 4.81 -8.61 -15.42
C ILE A 125 4.42 -9.17 -14.05
N VAL A 126 3.33 -8.65 -13.46
CA VAL A 126 2.83 -9.12 -12.17
C VAL A 126 2.50 -10.61 -12.25
N ALA A 127 1.72 -11.04 -13.24
CA ALA A 127 1.34 -12.44 -13.41
C ALA A 127 2.54 -13.38 -13.54
N SER A 128 3.58 -12.97 -14.26
CA SER A 128 4.82 -13.76 -14.41
C SER A 128 5.51 -13.98 -13.05
N VAL A 129 5.69 -12.90 -12.28
CA VAL A 129 6.33 -13.00 -10.94
C VAL A 129 5.46 -13.80 -9.96
N LEU A 130 4.13 -13.67 -10.04
CA LEU A 130 3.20 -14.46 -9.23
C LEU A 130 3.30 -15.97 -9.52
N LEU A 131 3.64 -16.38 -10.75
CA LEU A 131 3.78 -17.78 -11.13
C LEU A 131 5.17 -18.36 -10.79
N GLU A 132 6.20 -17.52 -10.80
CA GLU A 132 7.58 -17.89 -10.47
C GLU A 132 7.83 -18.00 -8.96
N THR A 133 7.14 -17.18 -8.17
CA THR A 133 7.38 -17.09 -6.72
C THR A 133 6.36 -17.92 -5.92
N ARG A 134 6.84 -18.85 -5.08
CA ARG A 134 6.03 -19.75 -4.24
C ARG A 134 6.35 -19.59 -2.77
#